data_AF-A0A9Q1K620-F1
#
_entry.id   AF-A0A9Q1K620-F1
#
_cell.length_a   1.000
_cell.length_b   1.000
_cell.length_c   1.000
_cell.angle_alpha   90.00
_cell.angle_beta   90.00
_cell.angle_gamma   90.00
#
_symmetry.space_group_name_H-M   'P 1'
#
loop_
_entity.id
_entity.type
_entity.pdbx_description
1 polymer ?
#
loop_
_entity_poly.entity_id
_entity_poly.type
_entity_poly.pdbx_seq_one_letter_code
_entity_poly.pdbx_strand_id
1 'polypeptide(L)'
;MEQILARYHKRPRNTLEARSTVHVTENPQSDVNILKEEITTLRALCLRMQGKGLEGLNVKELQQLEHELNEGILSVKDKKERVLLEQMEKSRLQEQKALMENERLHKEVEELRRNCSNNDNDESHSSPAPPPVPVLPGLSQEQSKQLFQFLTNLTAPGEQKQGSNEAVVSAVQMAGIVRALNVVYSFYALNQETRILDSGASKHMSSNQANLA
;
A
#
# COMPACT_ATOMS: atom_id res chain seq x y z
N MET A 1 -19.30 24.02 5.93
CA MET A 1 -18.72 25.24 5.34
C MET A 1 -18.92 26.46 6.22
N GLU A 2 -20.14 26.68 6.74
CA GLU A 2 -20.48 27.84 7.57
C GLU A 2 -19.69 27.96 8.88
N GLN A 3 -19.32 26.84 9.52
CA GLN A 3 -18.50 26.86 10.74
C GLN A 3 -17.08 27.41 10.51
N ILE A 4 -16.54 27.31 9.29
CA ILE A 4 -15.23 27.87 8.94
C ILE A 4 -15.37 29.38 8.78
N LEU A 5 -16.43 29.83 8.10
CA LEU A 5 -16.72 31.24 7.91
C LEU A 5 -17.01 31.94 9.25
N ALA A 6 -17.76 31.31 10.15
CA ALA A 6 -18.08 31.86 11.47
C ALA A 6 -16.82 32.15 12.33
N ARG A 7 -15.75 31.34 12.19
CA ARG A 7 -14.49 31.58 12.90
C ARG A 7 -13.77 32.83 12.42
N TYR A 8 -13.87 33.15 11.14
CA TYR A 8 -13.21 34.33 10.57
C TYR A 8 -13.94 35.64 10.91
N HIS A 9 -15.26 35.61 11.03
CA HIS A 9 -16.05 36.81 11.37
C HIS A 9 -16.02 37.17 12.87
N LYS A 10 -15.58 36.25 13.74
CA LYS A 10 -15.52 36.45 15.19
C LYS A 10 -14.26 37.17 15.68
N ARG A 11 -13.32 37.53 14.79
CA ARG A 11 -12.11 38.28 15.17
C ARG A 11 -12.43 39.78 15.22
N PRO A 12 -12.42 40.45 16.39
CA PRO A 12 -12.70 41.87 16.47
C PRO A 12 -11.59 42.66 15.75
N ARG A 13 -11.98 43.55 14.83
CA ARG A 13 -11.12 44.33 13.93
C ARG A 13 -10.55 45.59 14.60
N ASN A 14 -10.41 45.61 15.93
CA ASN A 14 -10.30 46.86 16.69
C ASN A 14 -9.13 46.85 17.70
N THR A 15 -7.92 46.43 17.28
CA THR A 15 -6.72 46.57 18.13
C THR A 15 -5.45 46.80 17.31
N LEU A 16 -5.55 47.46 16.15
CA LEU A 16 -4.40 47.79 15.31
C LEU A 16 -3.91 49.24 15.42
N GLU A 17 -4.43 50.03 16.38
CA GLU A 17 -4.06 51.43 16.55
C GLU A 17 -3.65 51.75 18.00
N ALA A 18 -2.59 51.10 18.49
CA ALA A 18 -1.91 51.56 19.71
C ALA A 18 -0.50 50.99 19.86
N ARG A 19 0.31 50.91 18.78
CA ARG A 19 1.77 50.95 18.93
C ARG A 19 2.45 51.30 17.61
N SER A 20 2.52 52.60 17.37
CA SER A 20 3.43 53.20 16.40
C SER A 20 4.87 52.72 16.59
N THR A 21 5.55 52.63 15.44
CA THR A 21 7.01 52.73 15.22
C THR A 21 7.89 51.61 15.76
N VAL A 22 8.00 50.52 14.99
CA VAL A 22 9.31 50.02 14.58
C VAL A 22 9.20 49.72 13.08
N HIS A 23 9.85 50.56 12.26
CA HIS A 23 10.19 50.18 10.89
C HIS A 23 11.13 48.97 10.98
N VAL A 24 10.57 47.75 10.94
CA VAL A 24 11.36 46.60 10.50
C VAL A 24 11.30 46.67 8.98
N THR A 25 12.33 47.26 8.39
CA THR A 25 12.73 46.88 7.04
C THR A 25 13.02 45.38 7.08
N GLU A 26 12.01 44.56 6.78
CA GLU A 26 12.19 43.14 6.48
C GLU A 26 13.09 43.09 5.25
N ASN A 27 14.38 42.86 5.49
CA ASN A 27 15.35 42.66 4.46
C ASN A 27 15.20 41.20 4.01
N PRO A 28 14.64 40.90 2.81
CA PRO A 28 14.44 39.52 2.36
C PRO A 28 15.76 38.74 2.32
N GLN A 29 16.90 39.43 2.20
CA GLN A 29 18.22 38.82 2.28
C GLN A 29 18.54 38.29 3.69
N SER A 30 18.04 38.93 4.74
CA SER A 30 18.19 38.48 6.13
C SER A 30 17.44 37.17 6.36
N ASP A 31 16.20 37.07 5.90
CA ASP A 31 15.38 35.87 6.06
C ASP A 31 15.95 34.69 5.28
N VAL A 32 16.46 34.95 4.07
CA VAL A 32 17.16 33.94 3.27
C VAL A 32 18.44 33.45 3.98
N ASN A 33 19.16 34.34 4.67
CA ASN A 33 20.35 33.95 5.43
C ASN A 33 19.99 33.11 6.66
N ILE A 34 18.96 33.51 7.42
CA ILE A 34 18.45 32.74 8.57
C ILE A 34 18.01 31.34 8.12
N LEU A 35 17.26 31.24 7.01
CA LEU A 35 16.82 29.96 6.50
C LEU A 35 17.98 29.08 6.02
N LYS A 36 19.01 29.67 5.42
CA LYS A 36 20.24 28.95 5.04
C LYS A 36 20.95 28.40 6.27
N GLU A 37 21.08 29.19 7.32
CA GLU A 37 21.68 28.76 8.58
C GLU A 37 20.90 27.60 9.21
N GLU A 38 19.57 27.68 9.23
CA GLU A 38 18.71 26.60 9.74
C GLU A 38 18.88 25.32 8.91
N ILE A 39 18.91 25.42 7.58
CA ILE A 39 19.16 24.27 6.70
C ILE A 39 20.53 23.65 7.00
N THR A 40 21.57 24.46 7.20
CA THR A 40 22.91 23.94 7.52
C THR A 40 22.93 23.24 8.88
N THR A 41 22.21 23.79 9.86
CA THR A 41 22.09 23.22 11.21
C THR A 41 21.34 21.88 11.18
N LEU A 42 20.21 21.83 10.49
CA LEU A 42 19.43 20.61 10.31
C LEU A 42 20.25 19.52 9.59
N ARG A 43 20.97 19.88 8.52
CA ARG A 43 21.84 18.94 7.81
C ARG A 43 22.96 18.39 8.71
N ALA A 44 23.59 19.25 9.50
CA ALA A 44 24.61 18.84 10.45
C ALA A 44 24.03 17.90 11.53
N LEU A 45 22.83 18.19 12.03
CA LEU A 45 22.12 17.31 12.95
C LEU A 45 21.81 15.95 12.32
N CYS A 46 21.30 15.92 11.08
CA CYS A 46 21.04 14.66 10.37
C CYS A 46 22.32 13.83 10.17
N LEU A 47 23.45 14.46 9.85
CA LEU A 47 24.74 13.76 9.73
C LEU A 47 25.15 13.15 11.07
N ARG A 48 25.01 13.88 12.17
CA ARG A 48 25.30 13.38 13.52
C ARG A 48 24.42 12.20 13.91
N MET A 49 23.11 12.29 13.63
CA MET A 49 22.19 11.16 13.82
C MET A 49 22.55 9.93 12.96
N GLN A 50 23.27 10.11 11.85
CA GLN A 50 23.82 9.04 11.02
C GLN A 50 25.21 8.55 11.48
N GLY A 51 25.72 9.06 12.60
CA GLY A 51 27.05 8.71 13.13
C GLY A 51 28.22 9.39 12.42
N LYS A 52 27.98 10.49 11.70
CA LYS A 52 29.00 11.27 10.99
C LYS A 52 29.15 12.66 11.63
N GLY A 53 30.33 13.26 11.56
CA GLY A 53 30.52 14.62 12.08
C GLY A 53 30.39 14.69 13.61
N LEU A 54 30.84 13.65 14.31
CA LEU A 54 30.79 13.56 15.78
C LEU A 54 32.01 14.23 16.43
N GLU A 55 32.98 14.68 15.65
CA GLU A 55 34.16 15.37 16.12
C GLU A 55 33.74 16.66 16.87
N GLY A 56 34.28 16.85 18.07
CA GLY A 56 33.98 18.03 18.90
C GLY A 56 32.80 17.85 19.85
N LEU A 57 32.04 16.74 19.78
CA LEU A 57 31.08 16.39 20.82
C LEU A 57 31.78 15.82 22.05
N ASN A 58 31.30 16.21 23.23
CA ASN A 58 31.75 15.62 24.49
C ASN A 58 30.99 14.31 24.79
N VAL A 59 31.47 13.56 25.79
CA VAL A 59 30.89 12.25 26.15
C VAL A 59 29.41 12.34 26.54
N LYS A 60 28.99 13.41 27.24
CA LYS A 60 27.58 13.59 27.63
C LYS A 60 26.70 13.88 26.42
N GLU A 61 27.18 14.67 25.47
CA GLU A 61 26.46 14.96 24.22
C GLU A 61 26.30 13.70 23.36
N LEU A 62 27.35 12.86 23.31
CA LEU A 62 27.28 11.56 22.63
C LEU A 62 26.28 10.61 23.30
N GLN A 63 26.28 10.53 24.63
CA GLN A 63 25.30 9.74 25.38
C GLN A 63 23.87 10.23 25.17
N GLN A 64 23.66 11.54 25.13
CA GLN A 64 22.35 12.14 24.84
C GLN A 64 21.89 11.79 23.41
N LEU A 65 22.78 11.92 22.43
CA LEU A 65 22.50 11.55 21.04
C LEU A 65 22.14 10.06 20.90
N GLU A 66 22.90 9.18 21.57
CA GLU A 66 22.62 7.75 21.60
C GLU A 66 21.24 7.46 22.21
N HIS A 67 20.91 8.12 23.33
CA HIS A 67 19.61 7.98 23.97
C HIS A 67 18.46 8.41 23.04
N GLU A 68 18.58 9.58 22.41
CA GLU A 68 17.57 10.09 21.46
C GLU A 68 17.40 9.18 20.25
N LEU A 69 18.49 8.61 19.72
CA LEU A 69 18.43 7.63 18.64
C LEU A 69 17.74 6.33 19.08
N ASN A 70 18.05 5.82 20.28
CA ASN A 70 17.41 4.62 20.81
C ASN A 70 15.90 4.82 20.99
N GLU A 71 15.47 5.93 21.59
CA GLU A 71 14.05 6.27 21.73
C GLU A 71 13.37 6.42 20.36
N GLY A 72 14.03 7.07 19.40
CA GLY A 72 13.55 7.18 18.02
C GLY A 72 13.37 5.83 17.34
N ILE A 73 14.33 4.92 17.52
CA ILE A 73 14.28 3.55 16.96
C ILE A 73 13.12 2.77 17.59
N LEU A 74 12.95 2.83 18.91
CA LEU A 74 11.84 2.19 19.62
C LEU A 74 10.49 2.72 19.11
N SER A 75 10.33 4.04 18.99
CA SER A 75 9.12 4.67 18.48
C SER A 75 8.77 4.21 17.06
N VAL A 76 9.78 4.14 16.17
CA VAL A 76 9.60 3.64 14.79
C VAL A 76 9.22 2.16 14.79
N LYS A 77 9.85 1.35 15.63
CA LYS A 77 9.53 -0.08 15.78
C LYS A 77 8.07 -0.28 16.22
N ASP A 78 7.65 0.40 17.28
CA ASP A 78 6.29 0.28 17.81
C ASP A 78 5.23 0.75 16.81
N LYS A 79 5.55 1.79 16.02
CA LYS A 79 4.66 2.24 14.94
C LYS A 79 4.55 1.19 13.83
N LYS A 80 5.68 0.57 13.42
CA LYS A 80 5.68 -0.48 12.41
C LYS A 80 4.93 -1.72 12.89
N GLU A 81 5.11 -2.12 14.14
CA GLU A 81 4.42 -3.26 14.74
C GLU A 81 2.91 -3.04 14.77
N ARG A 82 2.45 -1.87 15.21
CA ARG A 82 1.02 -1.52 15.18
C ARG A 82 0.42 -1.62 13.77
N VAL A 83 1.09 -1.02 12.78
CA VAL A 83 0.63 -1.08 11.38
C VAL A 83 0.55 -2.52 10.89
N LEU A 84 1.55 -3.36 11.23
CA LEU A 84 1.57 -4.76 10.82
C LEU A 84 0.43 -5.55 11.47
N LEU A 85 0.16 -5.33 12.76
CA LEU A 85 -0.96 -5.97 13.47
C LEU A 85 -2.31 -5.59 12.87
N GLU A 86 -2.51 -4.30 12.58
CA GLU A 86 -3.73 -3.80 11.92
C GLU A 86 -3.94 -4.46 10.54
N GLN A 87 -2.85 -4.60 9.75
CA GLN A 87 -2.90 -5.27 8.45
C GLN A 87 -3.23 -6.76 8.58
N MET A 88 -2.65 -7.45 9.56
CA MET A 88 -2.96 -8.86 9.83
C MET A 88 -4.42 -9.05 10.22
N GLU A 89 -4.95 -8.20 11.10
CA GLU A 89 -6.35 -8.28 11.52
C GLU A 89 -7.30 -8.03 10.34
N LYS A 90 -7.02 -7.01 9.53
CA LYS A 90 -7.78 -6.73 8.31
C LYS A 90 -7.75 -7.92 7.35
N SER A 91 -6.58 -8.51 7.12
CA SER A 91 -6.43 -9.67 6.24
C SER A 91 -7.23 -10.87 6.76
N ARG A 92 -7.16 -11.15 8.07
CA ARG A 92 -7.90 -12.23 8.72
C ARG A 92 -9.42 -12.04 8.56
N LEU A 93 -9.91 -10.81 8.73
CA LEU A 93 -11.33 -10.52 8.57
C LEU A 93 -11.79 -10.71 7.10
N GLN A 94 -10.95 -10.29 6.15
CA GLN A 94 -11.23 -10.47 4.73
C GLN A 94 -11.24 -11.96 4.34
N GLU A 95 -10.29 -12.75 4.86
CA GLU A 95 -10.25 -14.20 4.67
C GLU A 95 -11.53 -14.86 5.22
N GLN A 96 -11.94 -14.52 6.44
CA GLN A 96 -13.17 -15.07 7.03
C GLN A 96 -14.40 -14.71 6.18
N LYS A 97 -14.49 -13.47 5.69
CA LYS A 97 -15.58 -13.05 4.80
C LYS A 97 -15.58 -13.84 3.48
N ALA A 98 -14.40 -14.04 2.89
CA ALA A 98 -14.26 -14.81 1.66
C ALA A 98 -14.62 -16.29 1.86
N LEU A 99 -14.27 -16.88 3.01
CA LEU A 99 -14.64 -18.26 3.35
C LEU A 99 -16.16 -18.42 3.48
N MET A 100 -16.82 -17.50 4.19
CA MET A 100 -18.28 -17.54 4.32
C MET A 100 -18.97 -17.40 2.96
N GLU A 101 -18.48 -16.51 2.10
CA GLU A 101 -19.04 -16.32 0.76
C GLU A 101 -18.79 -17.55 -0.13
N ASN A 102 -17.60 -18.14 -0.08
CA ASN A 102 -17.32 -19.38 -0.80
C ASN A 102 -18.22 -20.52 -0.33
N GLU A 103 -18.43 -20.68 0.98
CA GLU A 103 -19.34 -21.71 1.52
C GLU A 103 -20.78 -21.47 1.03
N ARG A 104 -21.23 -20.21 1.00
CA ARG A 104 -22.55 -19.83 0.47
C ARG A 104 -22.67 -20.19 -1.01
N LEU A 105 -21.70 -19.80 -1.82
CA LEU A 105 -21.67 -20.10 -3.26
C LEU A 105 -21.61 -21.60 -3.54
N HIS A 106 -20.82 -22.36 -2.76
CA HIS A 106 -20.78 -23.81 -2.87
C HIS A 106 -22.16 -24.44 -2.62
N LYS A 107 -22.88 -23.99 -1.59
CA LYS A 107 -24.25 -24.48 -1.32
C LYS A 107 -25.20 -24.15 -2.47
N GLU A 108 -25.14 -22.92 -2.99
CA GLU A 108 -25.97 -22.49 -4.13
C GLU A 108 -25.68 -23.31 -5.39
N VAL A 109 -24.40 -23.59 -5.68
CA VAL A 109 -24.00 -24.46 -6.79
C VAL A 109 -24.52 -25.88 -6.62
N GLU A 110 -24.42 -26.46 -5.41
CA GLU A 110 -24.93 -27.80 -5.14
C GLU A 110 -26.46 -27.89 -5.26
N GLU A 111 -27.18 -26.86 -4.82
CA GLU A 111 -28.64 -26.77 -5.00
C GLU A 111 -29.03 -26.65 -6.47
N LEU A 112 -28.35 -25.79 -7.24
CA LEU A 112 -28.58 -25.67 -8.68
C LEU A 112 -28.27 -26.98 -9.41
N ARG A 113 -27.17 -27.67 -9.06
CA ARG A 113 -26.83 -28.98 -9.63
C ARG A 113 -27.91 -30.01 -9.35
N ARG A 114 -28.40 -30.07 -8.10
CA ARG A 114 -29.50 -30.98 -7.73
C ARG A 114 -30.77 -30.65 -8.51
N ASN A 115 -31.09 -29.36 -8.69
CA ASN A 115 -32.27 -28.92 -9.43
C ASN A 115 -32.15 -29.20 -10.94
N CYS A 116 -30.97 -29.08 -11.54
CA CYS A 116 -30.75 -29.45 -12.95
C CYS A 116 -30.83 -30.98 -13.15
N SER A 117 -30.18 -31.77 -12.28
CA SER A 117 -30.24 -33.24 -12.35
C SER A 117 -31.64 -33.82 -12.12
N ASN A 118 -32.52 -33.10 -11.44
CA ASN A 118 -33.93 -33.49 -11.29
C ASN A 118 -34.80 -33.19 -12.54
N ASN A 119 -34.31 -32.37 -13.48
CA ASN A 119 -35.01 -32.00 -14.71
C ASN A 119 -34.49 -32.74 -15.97
N ASP A 120 -33.37 -33.49 -15.87
CA ASP A 120 -32.77 -34.24 -16.99
C ASP A 120 -33.36 -35.66 -17.16
N ASN A 121 -34.68 -35.83 -17.00
CA ASN A 121 -35.38 -37.08 -17.34
C ASN A 121 -36.03 -37.07 -18.73
N ASP A 122 -35.77 -36.07 -19.57
CA ASP A 122 -36.26 -36.07 -20.95
C ASP A 122 -35.35 -35.22 -21.85
N GLU A 123 -34.22 -35.78 -22.30
CA GLU A 123 -33.79 -35.73 -23.71
C GLU A 123 -32.43 -36.39 -23.93
N SER A 124 -32.35 -37.12 -25.04
CA SER A 124 -31.24 -37.96 -25.44
C SER A 124 -30.13 -37.16 -26.16
N HIS A 125 -28.88 -37.58 -25.96
CA HIS A 125 -27.73 -37.41 -26.86
C HIS A 125 -27.40 -36.00 -27.39
N SER A 126 -26.39 -35.33 -26.82
CA SER A 126 -25.22 -34.84 -27.58
C SER A 126 -24.13 -34.29 -26.65
N SER A 127 -22.87 -34.55 -27.01
CA SER A 127 -21.67 -34.12 -26.31
C SER A 127 -21.54 -32.58 -26.30
N PRO A 128 -21.35 -31.90 -25.16
CA PRO A 128 -21.19 -30.46 -25.16
C PRO A 128 -19.74 -30.07 -25.41
N ALA A 129 -19.55 -29.13 -26.34
CA ALA A 129 -18.28 -28.48 -26.66
C ALA A 129 -17.64 -27.79 -25.42
N PRO A 130 -16.31 -27.65 -25.37
CA PRO A 130 -15.62 -27.09 -24.20
C PRO A 130 -16.03 -25.63 -23.93
N PRO A 131 -16.14 -25.22 -22.64
CA PRO A 131 -16.61 -23.89 -22.26
C PRO A 131 -15.63 -22.78 -22.67
N PRO A 132 -16.13 -21.57 -23.04
CA PRO A 132 -15.31 -20.45 -23.44
C PRO A 132 -14.49 -19.88 -22.26
N VAL A 133 -13.21 -19.61 -22.52
CA VAL A 133 -12.22 -19.13 -21.53
C VAL A 133 -12.62 -17.75 -20.98
N PRO A 134 -12.63 -17.52 -19.65
CA PRO A 134 -12.96 -16.23 -19.06
C PRO A 134 -11.92 -15.16 -19.42
N VAL A 135 -12.37 -14.00 -19.90
CA VAL A 135 -11.50 -12.84 -20.19
C VAL A 135 -11.33 -12.00 -18.92
N LEU A 136 -10.09 -11.84 -18.44
CA LEU A 136 -9.75 -11.03 -17.25
C LEU A 136 -9.48 -9.57 -17.65
N PRO A 137 -10.00 -8.56 -16.91
CA PRO A 137 -9.77 -7.15 -17.24
C PRO A 137 -8.28 -6.77 -17.17
N GLY A 138 -7.75 -6.22 -18.26
CA GLY A 138 -6.38 -5.68 -18.32
C GLY A 138 -5.31 -6.60 -18.92
N LEU A 139 -5.64 -7.85 -19.28
CA LEU A 139 -4.78 -8.73 -20.09
C LEU A 139 -5.35 -8.87 -21.51
N SER A 140 -4.48 -8.98 -22.52
CA SER A 140 -4.93 -9.28 -23.88
C SER A 140 -5.52 -10.70 -23.94
N GLN A 141 -6.42 -10.97 -24.90
CA GLN A 141 -7.04 -12.29 -25.06
C GLN A 141 -5.99 -13.41 -25.18
N GLU A 142 -4.85 -13.12 -25.82
CA GLU A 142 -3.74 -14.05 -25.96
C GLU A 142 -3.00 -14.27 -24.64
N GLN A 143 -2.79 -13.22 -23.84
CA GLN A 143 -2.20 -13.34 -22.52
C GLN A 143 -3.11 -14.08 -21.54
N SER A 144 -4.43 -13.86 -21.60
CA SER A 144 -5.39 -14.64 -20.82
C SER A 144 -5.39 -16.11 -21.23
N LYS A 145 -5.29 -16.42 -22.53
CA LYS A 145 -5.14 -17.80 -23.02
C LYS A 145 -3.85 -18.45 -22.54
N GLN A 146 -2.72 -17.76 -22.64
CA GLN A 146 -1.42 -18.27 -22.18
C GLN A 146 -1.41 -18.50 -20.67
N LEU A 147 -1.96 -17.57 -19.88
CA LEU A 147 -2.09 -17.71 -18.44
C LEU A 147 -3.01 -18.88 -18.08
N PHE A 148 -4.16 -18.99 -18.74
CA PHE A 148 -5.11 -20.08 -18.50
C PHE A 148 -4.51 -21.45 -18.85
N GLN A 149 -3.78 -21.54 -19.97
CA GLN A 149 -3.10 -22.76 -20.38
C GLN A 149 -1.94 -23.10 -19.44
N PHE A 150 -1.19 -22.11 -18.97
CA PHE A 150 -0.15 -22.30 -17.95
C PHE A 150 -0.73 -22.83 -16.64
N LEU A 151 -1.84 -22.25 -16.16
CA LEU A 151 -2.55 -22.71 -14.96
C LEU A 151 -3.13 -24.10 -15.15
N THR A 152 -3.70 -24.40 -16.32
CA THR A 152 -4.27 -25.72 -16.64
C THR A 152 -3.16 -26.78 -16.67
N ASN A 153 -2.01 -26.48 -17.26
CA ASN A 153 -0.85 -27.38 -17.27
C ASN A 153 -0.26 -27.59 -15.87
N LEU A 154 -0.33 -26.57 -15.00
CA LEU A 154 0.06 -26.67 -13.58
C LEU A 154 -0.95 -27.45 -12.73
N THR A 155 -2.16 -27.70 -13.20
CA THR A 155 -3.22 -28.38 -12.44
C THR A 155 -3.62 -29.72 -13.06
N ALA A 156 -3.07 -30.05 -14.24
CA ALA A 156 -3.27 -31.34 -14.88
C ALA A 156 -2.62 -32.44 -14.01
N PRO A 157 -3.40 -33.42 -13.52
CA PRO A 157 -2.81 -34.55 -12.81
C PRO A 157 -1.97 -35.32 -13.82
N GLY A 158 -0.66 -35.39 -13.57
CA GLY A 158 0.21 -36.29 -14.33
C GLY A 158 -0.35 -37.70 -14.21
N GLU A 159 -0.65 -38.33 -15.34
CA GLU A 159 -1.13 -39.71 -15.39
C GLU A 159 -0.05 -40.66 -14.84
N GLN A 160 0.00 -40.83 -13.51
CA GLN A 160 0.73 -41.91 -12.89
C GLN A 160 -0.12 -42.50 -11.77
N LYS A 161 -0.75 -43.64 -12.11
CA LYS A 161 -1.30 -44.64 -11.20
C LYS A 161 -0.50 -44.67 -9.89
N GLN A 162 -1.18 -44.41 -8.76
CA GLN A 162 -1.50 -45.43 -7.73
C GLN A 162 -1.56 -44.80 -6.32
N GLY A 163 -2.80 -44.68 -5.80
CA GLY A 163 -3.13 -44.90 -4.39
C GLY A 163 -2.74 -43.84 -3.36
N SER A 164 -3.75 -43.14 -2.82
CA SER A 164 -3.82 -42.47 -1.51
C SER A 164 -3.05 -41.16 -1.25
N ASN A 165 -2.13 -40.71 -2.12
CA ASN A 165 -1.39 -39.45 -1.91
C ASN A 165 -1.83 -38.25 -2.79
N GLU A 166 -2.78 -38.44 -3.72
CA GLU A 166 -3.19 -37.39 -4.68
C GLU A 166 -3.83 -36.16 -4.03
N ALA A 167 -4.63 -36.35 -2.96
CA ALA A 167 -5.27 -35.23 -2.27
C ALA A 167 -4.26 -34.31 -1.56
N VAL A 168 -3.18 -34.90 -1.02
CA VAL A 168 -2.12 -34.16 -0.32
C VAL A 168 -1.23 -33.44 -1.33
N VAL A 169 -0.90 -34.09 -2.46
CA VAL A 169 -0.12 -33.46 -3.54
C VAL A 169 -0.90 -32.31 -4.18
N SER A 170 -2.19 -32.50 -4.47
CA SER A 170 -3.07 -31.46 -5.00
C SER A 170 -3.23 -30.28 -4.02
N ALA A 171 -3.39 -30.54 -2.72
CA ALA A 171 -3.47 -29.50 -1.70
C ALA A 171 -2.15 -28.73 -1.52
N VAL A 172 -0.99 -29.41 -1.57
CA VAL A 172 0.33 -28.77 -1.48
C VAL A 172 0.60 -27.91 -2.72
N GLN A 173 0.19 -28.37 -3.89
CA GLN A 173 0.33 -27.65 -5.16
C GLN A 173 -0.57 -26.42 -5.19
N MET A 174 -1.82 -26.53 -4.74
CA MET A 174 -2.73 -25.39 -4.55
C MET A 174 -2.21 -24.40 -3.52
N ALA A 175 -1.65 -24.87 -2.39
CA ALA A 175 -1.03 -24.01 -1.39
C ALA A 175 0.22 -23.28 -1.92
N GLY A 176 0.94 -23.88 -2.88
CA GLY A 176 2.06 -23.25 -3.59
C GLY A 176 1.59 -22.14 -4.54
N ILE A 177 0.55 -22.40 -5.33
CA ILE A 177 -0.04 -21.43 -6.26
C ILE A 177 -0.61 -20.22 -5.49
N VAL A 178 -1.35 -20.46 -4.41
CA VAL A 178 -1.90 -19.38 -3.56
C VAL A 178 -0.79 -18.53 -2.94
N ARG A 179 0.32 -19.14 -2.50
CA ARG A 179 1.50 -18.40 -2.01
C ARG A 179 2.13 -17.53 -3.09
N ALA A 180 2.32 -18.06 -4.30
CA ALA A 180 2.91 -17.31 -5.40
C ALA A 180 2.03 -16.10 -5.79
N LEU A 181 0.71 -16.28 -5.87
CA LEU A 181 -0.22 -15.19 -6.16
C LEU A 181 -0.23 -14.12 -5.06
N ASN A 182 -0.13 -14.52 -3.79
CA ASN A 182 -0.09 -13.58 -2.67
C ASN A 182 1.20 -12.74 -2.66
N VAL A 183 2.34 -13.32 -3.02
CA VAL A 183 3.60 -12.59 -3.20
C VAL A 183 3.50 -11.56 -4.32
N VAL A 184 2.94 -11.95 -5.48
CA VAL A 184 2.73 -11.04 -6.62
C VAL A 184 1.78 -9.89 -6.26
N TYR A 185 0.70 -10.18 -5.55
CA TYR A 185 -0.27 -9.18 -5.10
C TYR A 185 0.35 -8.20 -4.10
N SER A 186 1.14 -8.71 -3.14
CA SER A 186 1.87 -7.88 -2.16
C SER A 186 2.89 -6.95 -2.84
N PHE A 187 3.60 -7.44 -3.85
CA PHE A 187 4.54 -6.63 -4.63
C PHE A 187 3.82 -5.54 -5.44
N TYR A 188 2.64 -5.84 -5.99
CA TYR A 188 1.83 -4.87 -6.71
C TYR A 188 1.27 -3.78 -5.79
N ALA A 189 0.84 -4.13 -4.58
CA ALA A 189 0.34 -3.19 -3.58
C ALA A 189 1.44 -2.21 -3.10
N LEU A 190 2.64 -2.72 -2.81
CA LEU A 190 3.79 -1.89 -2.39
C LEU A 190 4.26 -0.94 -3.50
N ASN A 191 4.16 -1.36 -4.77
CA ASN A 191 4.51 -0.52 -5.92
C ASN A 191 3.47 0.58 -6.22
N GLN A 192 2.24 0.47 -5.72
CA GLN A 192 1.27 1.57 -5.81
C GLN A 192 1.53 2.67 -4.77
N GLU A 193 1.94 2.31 -3.56
CA GLU A 193 2.25 3.31 -2.51
C GLU A 193 3.49 4.15 -2.83
N THR A 194 4.49 3.58 -3.52
CA THR A 194 5.67 4.31 -3.99
C THR A 194 5.36 5.29 -5.13
N ARG A 195 4.43 4.95 -6.03
CA ARG A 195 4.00 5.86 -7.11
C ARG A 195 3.18 7.06 -6.61
N ILE A 196 2.46 6.92 -5.49
CA ILE A 196 1.68 8.01 -4.90
C ILE A 196 2.59 9.07 -4.25
N LEU A 197 3.75 8.67 -3.71
CA LEU A 197 4.71 9.60 -3.10
C LEU A 197 5.51 10.41 -4.13
N ASP A 198 5.87 9.82 -5.27
CA ASP A 198 6.72 10.49 -6.28
C ASP A 198 5.92 11.46 -7.20
N SER A 199 4.62 11.18 -7.41
CA SER A 199 3.77 12.04 -8.24
C SER A 199 3.35 13.36 -7.56
N GLY A 200 3.53 13.49 -6.24
CA GLY A 200 3.12 14.67 -5.46
C GLY A 200 4.17 15.78 -5.42
N ALA A 201 5.46 15.45 -5.55
CA ALA A 201 6.55 16.42 -5.38
C ALA A 201 6.99 17.11 -6.69
N SER A 202 6.72 16.51 -7.85
CA SER A 202 7.27 16.99 -9.14
C SER A 202 6.52 18.20 -9.74
N LYS A 203 5.26 18.46 -9.37
CA LYS A 203 4.44 19.50 -10.04
C LYS A 203 4.58 20.93 -9.51
N HIS A 204 5.30 21.18 -8.41
CA HIS A 204 5.41 22.52 -7.82
C HIS A 204 6.78 23.22 -8.00
N MET A 205 7.77 22.60 -8.65
CA MET A 205 9.10 23.20 -8.84
C MET A 205 9.38 23.71 -10.26
N SER A 206 8.46 23.56 -11.23
CA SER A 206 8.72 23.89 -12.65
C SER A 206 8.05 25.18 -13.19
N SER A 207 7.38 25.99 -12.36
CA SER A 207 6.64 27.17 -12.85
C SER A 207 7.30 28.54 -12.61
N ASN A 208 8.56 28.62 -12.15
CA ASN A 208 9.22 29.91 -11.88
C ASN A 208 10.45 30.22 -12.74
N GLN A 209 10.57 29.62 -13.93
CA GLN A 209 11.67 29.92 -14.86
C GLN A 209 11.15 30.26 -16.27
N ALA A 210 10.29 31.26 -16.36
CA ALA A 210 9.92 31.90 -17.62
C ALA A 210 9.33 33.30 -17.36
N ASN A 211 10.15 34.23 -16.88
CA ASN A 211 9.89 35.68 -16.92
C ASN A 211 11.18 36.42 -16.55
N LEU A 212 12.15 36.38 -17.47
CA LEU A 212 13.30 37.29 -17.53
C LEU A 212 13.90 37.15 -18.94
N ALA A 213 13.20 37.77 -19.90
CA ALA A 213 13.70 38.20 -21.20
C ALA A 213 12.77 39.31 -21.70
#